data_AF-A0A1W6K4N2-F1
#
_entry.id   AF-A0A1W6K4N2-F1
#
_cell.length_a   1.000
_cell.length_b   1.000
_cell.length_c   1.000
_cell.angle_alpha   90.00
_cell.angle_beta   90.00
_cell.angle_gamma   90.00
#
_symmetry.space_group_name_H-M   'P 1'
#
loop_
_entity.id
_entity.type
_entity.pdbx_description
1 polymer ?
#
loop_
_entity_poly.entity_id
_entity_poly.type
_entity_poly.pdbx_seq_one_letter_code
_entity_poly.pdbx_strand_id
1 'polypeptide(L)'
;MTDANKPLDPKHEKLLKTRGRGSGKDYEPFIKVHELSSSGESVRIRSASVGRIHHLLSGIELLAFLVFDQFEQTMGIREQYPLQIDDTLDICARLGIRHPQMHGSLTVVSTDLLVDLSSGSRLAIAVKSSSELSKPRVMEKLQIEKNYWETRDMEWKIFTEREVNDGMRENLLWIQPYLSPDMSAHQEVDYSDV
;
A
#
# COMPACT_ATOMS: atom_id res chain seq x y z
N MET A 1 0.88 -2.20 -30.12
CA MET A 1 2.09 -3.03 -29.92
C MET A 1 1.87 -3.83 -28.65
N THR A 2 1.85 -5.15 -28.74
CA THR A 2 1.55 -6.03 -27.61
C THR A 2 2.77 -6.12 -26.70
N ASP A 3 2.63 -5.71 -25.43
CA ASP A 3 3.70 -5.81 -24.44
C ASP A 3 3.95 -7.27 -23.98
N ALA A 4 3.12 -8.23 -24.43
CA ALA A 4 3.13 -9.64 -24.02
C ALA A 4 4.48 -10.38 -24.19
N ASN A 5 5.33 -9.95 -25.13
CA ASN A 5 6.63 -10.61 -25.37
C ASN A 5 7.80 -9.88 -24.68
N LYS A 6 7.55 -8.84 -23.89
CA LYS A 6 8.62 -8.10 -23.20
C LYS A 6 9.04 -8.84 -21.94
N PRO A 7 10.34 -8.88 -21.63
CA PRO A 7 10.81 -9.49 -20.39
C PRO A 7 10.39 -8.64 -19.18
N LEU A 8 10.17 -9.32 -18.05
CA LEU A 8 10.09 -8.66 -16.75
C LEU A 8 11.46 -8.12 -16.36
N ASP A 9 11.48 -6.96 -15.70
CA ASP A 9 12.69 -6.39 -15.13
C ASP A 9 13.38 -7.42 -14.20
N PRO A 10 14.67 -7.74 -14.41
CA PRO A 10 15.35 -8.79 -13.65
C PRO A 10 15.40 -8.54 -12.14
N LYS A 11 15.43 -7.27 -11.71
CA LYS A 11 15.39 -6.92 -10.28
C LYS A 11 14.01 -7.26 -9.72
N HIS A 12 12.94 -6.89 -10.42
CA HIS A 12 11.57 -7.22 -10.01
C HIS A 12 11.32 -8.72 -10.00
N GLU A 13 11.80 -9.46 -11.01
CA GLU A 13 11.71 -10.93 -11.06
C GLU A 13 12.38 -11.57 -9.83
N LYS A 14 13.56 -11.09 -9.45
CA LYS A 14 14.27 -11.56 -8.24
C LYS A 14 13.48 -11.24 -6.97
N LEU A 15 12.91 -10.04 -6.85
CA LEU A 15 12.14 -9.62 -5.68
C LEU A 15 10.86 -10.46 -5.50
N LEU A 16 10.13 -10.77 -6.57
CA LEU A 16 8.91 -11.59 -6.50
C LEU A 16 9.12 -12.99 -5.91
N LYS A 17 10.36 -13.50 -5.91
CA LYS A 17 10.69 -14.81 -5.32
C LYS A 17 10.59 -14.81 -3.80
N THR A 18 10.69 -13.66 -3.14
CA THR A 18 10.69 -13.55 -1.67
C THR A 18 9.73 -12.49 -1.12
N ARG A 19 9.39 -11.46 -1.91
CA ARG A 19 8.58 -10.31 -1.49
C ARG A 19 7.11 -10.43 -1.90
N GLY A 20 6.24 -9.65 -1.24
CA GLY A 20 4.80 -9.63 -1.48
C GLY A 20 4.05 -10.85 -0.96
N ARG A 21 4.68 -11.58 -0.02
CA ARG A 21 4.16 -12.84 0.55
C ARG A 21 4.04 -12.71 2.06
N GLY A 22 3.24 -13.57 2.65
CA GLY A 22 2.93 -13.56 4.08
C GLY A 22 1.75 -12.65 4.44
N SER A 23 1.49 -12.56 5.73
CA SER A 23 0.40 -11.77 6.31
C SER A 23 0.80 -11.27 7.70
N GLY A 24 0.19 -10.19 8.15
CA GLY A 24 0.49 -9.60 9.46
C GLY A 24 1.97 -9.32 9.65
N LYS A 25 2.55 -9.81 10.76
CA LYS A 25 3.97 -9.63 11.11
C LYS A 25 4.97 -10.24 10.10
N ASP A 26 4.55 -11.27 9.37
CA ASP A 26 5.41 -12.05 8.47
C ASP A 26 5.34 -11.53 7.02
N TYR A 27 4.51 -10.52 6.75
CA TYR A 27 4.43 -9.93 5.42
C TYR A 27 5.68 -9.11 5.09
N GLU A 28 6.21 -9.32 3.88
CA GLU A 28 7.32 -8.53 3.37
C GLU A 28 6.90 -7.70 2.14
N PRO A 29 6.99 -6.35 2.17
CA PRO A 29 6.55 -5.50 1.06
C PRO A 29 7.42 -5.70 -0.18
N PHE A 30 6.81 -5.49 -1.36
CA PHE A 30 7.50 -5.64 -2.64
C PHE A 30 8.66 -4.65 -2.78
N ILE A 31 8.45 -3.40 -2.36
CA ILE A 31 9.44 -2.32 -2.37
C ILE A 31 9.64 -1.82 -0.94
N LYS A 32 10.90 -1.61 -0.55
CA LYS A 32 11.33 -0.99 0.71
C LYS A 32 11.92 0.40 0.47
N VAL A 33 11.89 1.23 1.51
CA VAL A 33 12.39 2.63 1.50
C VAL A 33 13.80 2.80 0.91
N HIS A 34 14.72 1.86 1.11
CA HIS A 34 16.11 1.97 0.62
C HIS A 34 16.28 1.57 -0.85
N GLU A 35 15.21 1.17 -1.53
CA GLU A 35 15.23 0.69 -2.92
C GLU A 35 14.84 1.76 -3.93
N LEU A 36 14.49 2.96 -3.44
CA LEU A 36 14.19 4.14 -4.24
C LEU A 36 15.39 5.09 -4.30
N SER A 37 15.62 5.67 -5.47
CA SER A 37 16.69 6.64 -5.73
C SER A 37 16.22 8.10 -5.66
N SER A 38 14.97 8.35 -5.30
CA SER A 38 14.38 9.70 -5.24
C SER A 38 14.68 10.37 -3.89
N SER A 39 14.87 11.70 -3.91
CA SER A 39 14.98 12.55 -2.72
C SER A 39 13.67 12.78 -1.97
N GLY A 40 12.65 11.95 -2.25
CA GLY A 40 11.34 12.05 -1.61
C GLY A 40 11.39 11.58 -0.16
N GLU A 41 10.44 12.06 0.64
CA GLU A 41 10.24 11.58 2.01
C GLU A 41 9.86 10.10 1.99
N SER A 42 10.55 9.29 2.80
CA SER A 42 10.20 7.90 3.04
C SER A 42 10.20 7.64 4.53
N VAL A 43 9.30 6.78 4.99
CA VAL A 43 9.02 6.60 6.41
C VAL A 43 9.04 5.11 6.76
N ARG A 44 9.71 4.79 7.87
CA ARG A 44 9.59 3.49 8.54
C ARG A 44 8.83 3.68 9.83
N ILE A 45 7.72 2.99 9.96
CA ILE A 45 6.83 3.14 11.11
C ILE A 45 6.38 1.78 11.62
N ARG A 46 6.28 1.62 12.93
CA ARG A 46 5.72 0.42 13.54
C ARG A 46 4.20 0.52 13.53
N SER A 47 3.52 -0.50 13.04
CA SER A 47 2.06 -0.59 13.07
C SER A 47 1.53 -0.86 14.47
N ALA A 48 0.41 -0.24 14.81
CA ALA A 48 -0.44 -0.61 15.94
C ALA A 48 -1.11 -1.97 15.70
N SER A 49 -1.58 -2.23 14.47
CA SER A 49 -2.35 -3.45 14.14
C SER A 49 -1.56 -4.76 14.32
N VAL A 50 -0.35 -4.85 13.76
CA VAL A 50 0.41 -6.11 13.69
C VAL A 50 1.83 -6.00 14.24
N GLY A 51 2.19 -4.86 14.84
CA GLY A 51 3.49 -4.62 15.47
C GLY A 51 4.72 -4.63 14.55
N ARG A 52 4.59 -4.74 13.22
CA ARG A 52 5.75 -4.77 12.31
C ARG A 52 6.16 -3.39 11.82
N ILE A 53 7.36 -3.30 11.26
CA ILE A 53 7.82 -2.08 10.60
C ILE A 53 7.31 -2.07 9.16
N HIS A 54 6.53 -1.05 8.82
CA HIS A 54 6.06 -0.75 7.47
C HIS A 54 7.04 0.15 6.74
N HIS A 55 7.07 0.03 5.42
CA HIS A 55 7.91 0.84 4.53
C HIS A 55 7.05 1.71 3.62
N LEU A 56 6.93 3.00 3.96
CA LEU A 56 6.09 3.96 3.26
C LEU A 56 6.97 4.90 2.43
N LEU A 57 6.59 5.15 1.19
CA LEU A 57 7.43 5.76 0.16
C LEU A 57 7.09 7.24 -0.09
N SER A 58 6.14 7.79 0.66
CA SER A 58 5.76 9.20 0.64
C SER A 58 5.04 9.62 1.94
N GLY A 59 4.96 10.93 2.19
CA GLY A 59 4.16 11.47 3.30
C GLY A 59 2.66 11.18 3.17
N ILE A 60 2.10 11.14 1.96
CA ILE A 60 0.68 10.79 1.76
C ILE A 60 0.45 9.31 2.08
N GLU A 61 1.41 8.43 1.77
CA GLU A 61 1.35 7.02 2.20
C GLU A 61 1.40 6.88 3.72
N LEU A 62 2.18 7.71 4.43
CA LEU A 62 2.13 7.78 5.89
C LEU A 62 0.73 8.15 6.39
N LEU A 63 0.10 9.18 5.82
CA LEU A 63 -1.24 9.59 6.24
C LEU A 63 -2.28 8.50 5.99
N ALA A 64 -2.26 7.90 4.79
CA ALA A 64 -3.15 6.78 4.47
C ALA A 64 -2.93 5.62 5.44
N PHE A 65 -1.67 5.23 5.67
CA PHE A 65 -1.33 4.17 6.60
C PHE A 65 -1.87 4.44 8.00
N LEU A 66 -1.67 5.63 8.56
CA LEU A 66 -2.16 5.97 9.90
C LEU A 66 -3.69 5.89 9.99
N VAL A 67 -4.42 6.37 8.98
CA VAL A 67 -5.89 6.28 8.94
C VAL A 67 -6.34 4.81 9.04
N PHE A 68 -5.74 3.91 8.26
CA PHE A 68 -6.16 2.52 8.24
C PHE A 68 -5.59 1.68 9.38
N ASP A 69 -4.38 1.97 9.87
CA ASP A 69 -3.75 1.23 10.98
C ASP A 69 -4.44 1.52 12.31
N GLN A 70 -5.03 2.72 12.45
CA GLN A 70 -5.82 3.13 13.62
C GLN A 70 -7.31 2.79 13.48
N PHE A 71 -7.75 2.27 12.34
CA PHE A 71 -9.13 1.84 12.17
C PHE A 71 -9.37 0.51 12.90
N GLU A 72 -10.32 0.48 13.83
CA GLU A 72 -10.54 -0.66 14.74
C GLU A 72 -10.80 -2.01 14.06
N GLN A 73 -11.32 -1.99 12.82
CA GLN A 73 -11.58 -3.22 12.08
C GLN A 73 -10.37 -3.75 11.32
N THR A 74 -9.25 -3.02 11.30
CA THR A 74 -8.05 -3.42 10.58
C THR A 74 -7.30 -4.51 11.35
N MET A 75 -7.16 -5.67 10.72
CA MET A 75 -6.38 -6.81 11.24
C MET A 75 -4.92 -6.77 10.80
N GLY A 76 -4.62 -5.99 9.76
CA GLY A 76 -3.27 -5.79 9.27
C GLY A 76 -3.27 -5.09 7.92
N ILE A 77 -2.11 -4.53 7.59
CA ILE A 77 -1.90 -3.83 6.33
C ILE A 77 -0.74 -4.50 5.60
N ARG A 78 -0.85 -4.60 4.28
CA ARG A 78 0.20 -5.10 3.38
C ARG A 78 0.52 -4.00 2.38
N GLU A 79 1.53 -3.19 2.69
CA GLU A 79 1.98 -2.11 1.81
C GLU A 79 2.76 -2.65 0.61
N GLN A 80 2.72 -1.89 -0.49
CA GLN A 80 3.46 -2.20 -1.71
C GLN A 80 3.18 -3.64 -2.17
N TYR A 81 1.90 -4.01 -2.24
CA TYR A 81 1.45 -5.36 -2.56
C TYR A 81 1.56 -5.63 -4.06
N PRO A 82 2.41 -6.58 -4.51
CA PRO A 82 2.63 -6.80 -5.93
C PRO A 82 1.44 -7.51 -6.58
N LEU A 83 1.03 -7.02 -7.74
CA LEU A 83 0.00 -7.65 -8.57
C LEU A 83 0.63 -8.70 -9.49
N GLN A 84 -0.14 -9.73 -9.84
CA GLN A 84 0.32 -10.77 -10.76
C GLN A 84 0.55 -10.18 -12.15
N ILE A 85 1.75 -10.41 -12.69
CA ILE A 85 2.19 -9.76 -13.93
C ILE A 85 1.35 -10.17 -15.14
N ASP A 86 0.94 -11.44 -15.21
CA ASP A 86 0.13 -11.97 -16.31
C ASP A 86 -1.25 -11.30 -16.32
N ASP A 87 -1.87 -11.15 -15.15
CA ASP A 87 -3.16 -10.47 -15.02
C ASP A 87 -3.06 -8.98 -15.41
N THR A 88 -2.00 -8.30 -14.99
CA THR A 88 -1.83 -6.87 -15.32
C THR A 88 -1.53 -6.67 -16.81
N LEU A 89 -0.82 -7.61 -17.45
CA LEU A 89 -0.62 -7.62 -18.90
C LEU A 89 -1.94 -7.84 -19.65
N ASP A 90 -2.75 -8.79 -19.22
CA ASP A 90 -4.07 -9.05 -19.80
C ASP A 90 -5.01 -7.85 -19.65
N ILE A 91 -5.03 -7.22 -18.48
CA ILE A 91 -5.77 -5.99 -18.24
C ILE A 91 -5.30 -4.87 -19.18
N CYS A 92 -3.98 -4.66 -19.31
CA CYS A 92 -3.43 -3.67 -20.23
C CYS A 92 -3.85 -3.92 -21.68
N ALA A 93 -3.82 -5.18 -22.12
CA ALA A 93 -4.24 -5.56 -23.46
C ALA A 93 -5.72 -5.26 -23.71
N ARG A 94 -6.61 -5.60 -22.76
CA ARG A 94 -8.05 -5.31 -22.86
C ARG A 94 -8.36 -3.82 -22.85
N LEU A 95 -7.64 -3.04 -22.04
CA LEU A 95 -7.84 -1.59 -21.93
C LEU A 95 -7.14 -0.79 -23.04
N GLY A 96 -6.28 -1.42 -23.85
CA GLY A 96 -5.48 -0.72 -24.87
C GLY A 96 -4.40 0.19 -24.27
N ILE A 97 -3.95 -0.08 -23.04
CA ILE A 97 -2.97 0.72 -22.29
C ILE A 97 -1.59 0.06 -22.35
N ARG A 98 -0.52 0.85 -22.40
CA ARG A 98 0.85 0.33 -22.29
C ARG A 98 1.17 -0.10 -20.86
N HIS A 99 1.68 -1.31 -20.68
CA HIS A 99 2.05 -1.82 -19.37
C HIS A 99 3.17 -0.96 -18.74
N PRO A 100 3.19 -0.76 -17.40
CA PRO A 100 4.31 -0.14 -16.70
C PRO A 100 5.65 -0.80 -17.04
N GLN A 101 6.65 0.04 -17.33
CA GLN A 101 7.95 -0.35 -17.86
C GLN A 101 9.06 0.57 -17.32
N MET A 102 10.27 0.02 -17.16
CA MET A 102 11.50 0.73 -16.83
C MET A 102 12.60 0.26 -17.78
N HIS A 103 13.24 1.21 -18.47
CA HIS A 103 14.29 0.92 -19.48
C HIS A 103 13.89 -0.15 -20.52
N GLY A 104 12.61 -0.22 -20.89
CA GLY A 104 12.08 -1.16 -21.89
C GLY A 104 11.65 -2.53 -21.34
N SER A 105 11.95 -2.83 -20.06
CA SER A 105 11.51 -4.05 -19.37
C SER A 105 10.22 -3.79 -18.59
N LEU A 106 9.35 -4.80 -18.47
CA LEU A 106 8.11 -4.68 -17.69
C LEU A 106 8.43 -4.52 -16.20
N THR A 107 7.67 -3.68 -15.50
CA THR A 107 7.77 -3.55 -14.04
C THR A 107 6.50 -4.09 -13.40
N VAL A 108 6.65 -4.86 -12.33
CA VAL A 108 5.54 -5.26 -11.46
C VAL A 108 4.77 -4.02 -11.00
N VAL A 109 3.45 -4.06 -11.17
CA VAL A 109 2.52 -3.08 -10.60
C VAL A 109 2.27 -3.47 -9.14
N SER A 110 2.23 -2.51 -8.24
CA SER A 110 1.89 -2.73 -6.83
C SER A 110 0.74 -1.84 -6.40
N THR A 111 -0.02 -2.32 -5.43
CA THR A 111 -0.99 -1.55 -4.66
C THR A 111 -0.34 -0.97 -3.43
N ASP A 112 -0.60 0.31 -3.16
CA ASP A 112 0.09 1.04 -2.09
C ASP A 112 -0.24 0.45 -0.72
N LEU A 113 -1.54 0.23 -0.40
CA LEU A 113 -1.97 -0.47 0.82
C LEU A 113 -3.06 -1.51 0.50
N LEU A 114 -2.84 -2.76 0.93
CA LEU A 114 -3.88 -3.78 0.98
C LEU A 114 -4.25 -4.04 2.44
N VAL A 115 -5.46 -3.63 2.84
CA VAL A 115 -5.95 -3.68 4.22
C VAL A 115 -6.78 -4.95 4.41
N ASP A 116 -6.42 -5.75 5.41
CA ASP A 116 -7.19 -6.92 5.85
C ASP A 116 -8.14 -6.49 6.98
N LEU A 117 -9.44 -6.74 6.82
CA LEU A 117 -10.47 -6.34 7.78
C LEU A 117 -10.97 -7.54 8.61
N SER A 118 -11.49 -7.26 9.81
CA SER A 118 -12.01 -8.27 10.75
C SER A 118 -13.25 -8.99 10.23
N SER A 119 -13.98 -8.41 9.28
CA SER A 119 -15.06 -9.04 8.52
C SER A 119 -14.59 -10.18 7.60
N GLY A 120 -13.28 -10.32 7.39
CA GLY A 120 -12.67 -11.21 6.40
C GLY A 120 -12.59 -10.61 5.00
N SER A 121 -13.16 -9.42 4.77
CA SER A 121 -12.99 -8.69 3.51
C SER A 121 -11.64 -7.97 3.47
N ARG A 122 -11.29 -7.50 2.27
CA ARG A 122 -10.05 -6.76 2.01
C ARG A 122 -10.35 -5.51 1.20
N LEU A 123 -9.63 -4.44 1.52
CA LEU A 123 -9.72 -3.15 0.85
C LEU A 123 -8.37 -2.82 0.22
N ALA A 124 -8.36 -2.62 -1.09
CA ALA A 124 -7.18 -2.18 -1.83
C ALA A 124 -7.18 -0.66 -2.00
N ILE A 125 -6.06 -0.02 -1.72
CA ILE A 125 -5.96 1.44 -1.66
C ILE A 125 -4.76 1.90 -2.47
N ALA A 126 -5.04 2.69 -3.51
CA ALA A 126 -4.05 3.44 -4.26
C ALA A 126 -3.88 4.82 -3.63
N VAL A 127 -2.66 5.20 -3.27
CA VAL A 127 -2.35 6.48 -2.65
C VAL A 127 -1.73 7.40 -3.69
N LYS A 128 -2.38 8.52 -4.01
CA LYS A 128 -1.87 9.48 -5.02
C LYS A 128 -2.20 10.90 -4.59
N SER A 129 -1.33 11.86 -4.87
CA SER A 129 -1.70 13.25 -4.62
C SER A 129 -2.82 13.68 -5.58
N SER A 130 -3.74 14.52 -5.11
CA SER A 130 -4.87 14.95 -5.92
C SER A 130 -4.45 15.66 -7.21
N SER A 131 -3.31 16.36 -7.17
CA SER A 131 -2.70 17.01 -8.33
C SER A 131 -2.28 16.02 -9.43
N GLU A 132 -1.86 14.81 -9.06
CA GLU A 132 -1.38 13.80 -10.00
C GLU A 132 -2.50 13.09 -10.75
N LEU A 133 -3.73 13.12 -10.23
CA LEU A 133 -4.90 12.50 -10.85
C LEU A 133 -5.28 13.16 -12.19
N SER A 134 -4.77 14.36 -12.46
CA SER A 134 -4.91 15.02 -13.77
C SER A 134 -4.01 14.41 -14.87
N LYS A 135 -2.98 13.65 -14.50
CA LYS A 135 -1.99 13.12 -15.43
C LYS A 135 -2.52 11.85 -16.11
N PRO A 136 -2.63 11.79 -17.45
CA PRO A 136 -3.18 10.62 -18.15
C PRO A 136 -2.47 9.31 -17.81
N ARG A 137 -1.13 9.33 -17.72
CA ARG A 137 -0.34 8.15 -17.38
C ARG A 137 -0.56 7.64 -15.95
N VAL A 138 -0.91 8.52 -15.02
CA VAL A 138 -1.27 8.12 -13.65
C VAL A 138 -2.64 7.44 -13.68
N MET A 139 -3.61 8.03 -14.38
CA MET A 139 -4.94 7.44 -14.54
C MET A 139 -4.90 6.07 -15.21
N GLU A 140 -4.09 5.89 -16.26
CA GLU A 140 -3.86 4.60 -16.89
C GLU A 140 -3.41 3.52 -15.89
N LYS A 141 -2.43 3.85 -15.03
CA LYS A 141 -1.92 2.92 -14.01
C LYS A 141 -2.98 2.58 -12.97
N LEU A 142 -3.75 3.58 -12.52
CA LEU A 142 -4.86 3.39 -11.60
C LEU A 142 -5.96 2.50 -12.20
N GLN A 143 -6.24 2.61 -13.50
CA GLN A 143 -7.21 1.73 -14.16
C GLN A 143 -6.75 0.27 -14.19
N ILE A 144 -5.45 0.00 -14.34
CA ILE A 144 -4.91 -1.36 -14.27
C ILE A 144 -5.18 -1.95 -12.88
N GLU A 145 -4.82 -1.20 -11.84
CA GLU A 145 -4.99 -1.61 -10.45
C GLU A 145 -6.46 -1.80 -10.07
N LYS A 146 -7.33 -0.86 -10.45
CA LYS A 146 -8.78 -0.95 -10.25
C LYS A 146 -9.35 -2.21 -10.87
N ASN A 147 -9.06 -2.47 -12.15
CA ASN A 147 -9.56 -3.67 -12.85
C ASN A 147 -9.02 -4.96 -12.21
N TYR A 148 -7.79 -4.95 -11.72
CA TYR A 148 -7.20 -6.12 -11.06
C TYR A 148 -7.99 -6.53 -9.80
N TRP A 149 -8.43 -5.55 -8.99
CA TRP A 149 -9.16 -5.81 -7.77
C TRP A 149 -10.66 -6.03 -8.00
N GLU A 150 -11.30 -5.24 -8.87
CA GLU A 150 -12.73 -5.40 -9.17
C GLU A 150 -13.05 -6.76 -9.81
N THR A 151 -12.14 -7.30 -10.63
CA THR A 151 -12.29 -8.67 -11.20
C THR A 151 -12.20 -9.79 -10.15
N ARG A 152 -11.84 -9.46 -8.92
CA ARG A 152 -11.74 -10.39 -7.77
C ARG A 152 -12.79 -10.11 -6.72
N ASP A 153 -13.82 -9.32 -7.06
CA ASP A 153 -14.88 -8.87 -6.14
C ASP A 153 -14.31 -8.16 -4.89
N MET A 154 -13.18 -7.46 -5.06
CA MET A 154 -12.53 -6.71 -3.99
C MET A 154 -12.73 -5.21 -4.18
N GLU A 155 -12.99 -4.52 -3.07
CA GLU A 155 -13.15 -3.07 -3.09
C GLU A 155 -11.79 -2.38 -3.32
N TRP A 156 -11.78 -1.42 -4.23
CA TRP A 156 -10.62 -0.60 -4.54
C TRP A 156 -10.95 0.89 -4.43
N LYS A 157 -10.08 1.64 -3.77
CA LYS A 157 -10.24 3.10 -3.55
C LYS A 157 -8.96 3.85 -3.87
N ILE A 158 -9.14 5.14 -4.17
CA ILE A 158 -8.04 6.10 -4.21
C ILE A 158 -8.08 6.89 -2.90
N PHE A 159 -6.91 7.08 -2.30
CA PHE A 159 -6.69 7.97 -1.18
C PHE A 159 -5.77 9.11 -1.62
N THR A 160 -6.11 10.34 -1.28
CA THR A 160 -5.31 11.54 -1.55
C THR A 160 -5.06 12.31 -0.25
N GLU A 161 -4.35 13.43 -0.33
CA GLU A 161 -4.18 14.33 0.79
C GLU A 161 -5.48 15.03 1.23
N ARG A 162 -6.56 14.96 0.43
CA ARG A 162 -7.85 15.64 0.70
C ARG A 162 -8.75 14.89 1.66
N GLU A 163 -8.49 13.60 1.87
CA GLU A 163 -9.23 12.71 2.76
C GLU A 163 -8.91 12.98 4.23
N VAL A 164 -7.86 13.76 4.50
CA VAL A 164 -7.38 14.08 5.85
C VAL A 164 -7.30 15.59 6.02
N ASN A 165 -8.13 16.13 6.92
CA ASN A 165 -7.99 17.54 7.33
C ASN A 165 -6.79 17.74 8.26
N ASP A 166 -6.35 18.98 8.47
CA ASP A 166 -5.16 19.27 9.27
C ASP A 166 -5.28 18.80 10.72
N GLY A 167 -6.46 18.93 11.34
CA GLY A 167 -6.69 18.43 12.70
C GLY A 167 -6.60 16.91 12.80
N MET A 168 -7.12 16.18 11.81
CA MET A 168 -6.94 14.74 11.71
C MET A 168 -5.48 14.37 11.54
N ARG A 169 -4.74 15.07 10.68
CA ARG A 169 -3.30 14.84 10.47
C ARG A 169 -2.52 14.96 11.78
N GLU A 170 -2.75 16.04 12.53
CA GLU A 170 -2.10 16.28 13.81
C GLU A 170 -2.44 15.18 14.82
N ASN A 171 -3.71 14.82 14.94
CA ASN A 171 -4.17 13.79 15.87
C ASN A 171 -3.62 12.40 15.53
N LEU A 172 -3.63 12.00 14.25
CA LEU A 172 -3.12 10.71 13.79
C LEU A 172 -1.64 10.55 14.16
N LEU A 173 -0.83 11.60 13.94
CA LEU A 173 0.60 11.60 14.27
C LEU A 173 0.83 11.62 15.79
N TRP A 174 0.01 12.35 16.54
CA TRP A 174 0.13 12.48 17.99
C TRP A 174 -0.22 11.18 18.73
N ILE A 175 -1.25 10.47 18.28
CA ILE A 175 -1.74 9.24 18.92
C ILE A 175 -0.83 8.04 18.61
N GLN A 176 -0.25 7.97 17.42
CA GLN A 176 0.45 6.78 16.94
C GLN A 176 1.49 6.18 17.90
N PRO A 177 2.35 6.96 18.59
CA PRO A 177 3.33 6.40 19.53
C PRO A 177 2.69 5.60 20.68
N TYR A 178 1.47 5.97 21.09
CA TYR A 178 0.74 5.37 22.21
C TYR A 178 -0.02 4.10 21.82
N LEU A 179 -0.22 3.85 20.53
CA LEU A 179 -0.90 2.65 20.02
C LEU A 179 0.06 1.47 19.80
N SER A 180 1.34 1.63 20.13
CA SER A 180 2.28 0.53 19.98
C SER A 180 1.87 -0.66 20.86
N PRO A 181 1.90 -1.91 20.35
CA PRO A 181 1.50 -3.10 21.12
C PRO A 181 2.27 -3.28 22.44
N ASP A 182 3.45 -2.68 22.54
CA ASP A 182 4.30 -2.73 23.74
C ASP A 182 3.77 -1.81 24.87
N MET A 183 2.95 -0.79 24.55
CA MET A 183 2.42 0.18 25.52
C MET A 183 1.05 -0.23 26.09
N SER A 184 0.28 -1.07 25.40
CA SER A 184 -1.02 -1.57 25.89
C SER A 184 -0.89 -2.51 27.10
N ALA A 185 0.28 -3.10 27.31
CA ALA A 185 0.59 -3.90 28.51
C ALA A 185 0.66 -3.07 29.80
N HIS A 186 0.71 -1.74 29.73
CA HIS A 186 0.81 -0.84 30.88
C HIS A 186 -0.51 -0.10 31.21
N GLN A 187 -1.63 -0.46 30.56
CA GLN A 187 -2.93 0.22 30.73
C GLN A 187 -3.97 -0.55 31.53
N GLU A 188 -3.60 -1.62 32.25
CA GLU A 188 -4.44 -2.13 33.34
C GLU A 188 -4.33 -1.15 34.52
N VAL A 189 -5.12 -0.07 34.47
CA VAL A 189 -5.41 0.72 35.67
C VAL A 189 -6.43 -0.09 36.46
N ASP A 190 -5.99 -0.67 37.57
CA ASP A 190 -6.89 -1.35 38.50
C ASP A 190 -7.89 -0.31 39.04
N TYR A 191 -9.18 -0.57 38.84
CA TYR A 191 -10.25 0.27 39.38
C TYR A 191 -10.29 0.26 40.91
N SER A 192 -9.42 -0.52 41.58
CA SER A 192 -9.21 -0.47 43.02
C SER A 192 -8.43 0.75 43.53
N ASP A 193 -7.78 1.52 42.64
CA ASP A 193 -6.91 2.65 43.04
C ASP A 193 -7.60 4.03 42.97
N VAL A 194 -8.94 4.07 42.96
CA VAL A 194 -9.75 5.30 43.07
C VAL A 194 -10.69 5.23 44.27
#